data_AF-A0A662HV21-F1
#
_entry.id   AF-A0A662HV21-F1
#
_cell.length_a   1.000
_cell.length_b   1.000
_cell.length_c   1.000
_cell.angle_alpha   90.00
_cell.angle_beta   90.00
_cell.angle_gamma   90.00
#
_symmetry.space_group_name_H-M   'P 1'
#
loop_
_entity.id
_entity.type
_entity.pdbx_description
1 polymer ?
#
loop_
_entity_poly.entity_id
_entity_poly.type
_entity_poly.pdbx_seq_one_letter_code
_entity_poly.pdbx_strand_id
1 'polypeptide(L)'
;MALIMSERITVCIENNKIIGLSIGDLFLKLKKPLDLSMASEIIETARKFLTYFDVSEIAKEIPTEVMLSYSVKEFLRHYKSRDTELKLLKALIVRDKLSKEELIEAAGINERAKEAKVNPGRFLAGVLAGITKIAERYGLEGLIRKDEEGKYYIREDIKPIIRREIFKI
;
A
#
# COMPACT_ATOMS: atom_id res chain seq x y z
N MET A 1 13.23 -1.79 28.74
CA MET A 1 11.76 -1.63 28.71
C MET A 1 11.31 -1.88 27.29
N ALA A 2 11.01 -3.14 26.95
CA ALA A 2 10.62 -3.52 25.59
C ALA A 2 9.11 -3.35 25.43
N LEU A 3 8.70 -2.46 24.53
CA LEU A 3 7.31 -2.31 24.10
C LEU A 3 6.96 -3.52 23.25
N ILE A 4 6.32 -4.53 23.84
CA ILE A 4 5.63 -5.59 23.10
C ILE A 4 4.33 -4.95 22.60
N MET A 5 4.35 -4.42 21.39
CA MET A 5 3.13 -4.07 20.67
C MET A 5 2.36 -5.37 20.45
N SER A 6 1.22 -5.54 21.12
CA SER A 6 0.35 -6.69 20.84
C SER A 6 -0.15 -6.56 19.40
N GLU A 7 0.29 -7.45 18.52
CA GLU A 7 -0.27 -7.55 17.17
C GLU A 7 -1.79 -7.74 17.29
N ARG A 8 -2.55 -6.79 16.74
CA ARG A 8 -4.00 -6.88 16.71
C ARG A 8 -4.38 -7.91 15.65
N ILE A 9 -4.85 -9.08 16.09
CA ILE A 9 -5.45 -10.08 15.19
C ILE A 9 -6.83 -9.59 14.79
N THR A 10 -7.04 -9.38 13.49
CA THR A 10 -8.29 -8.97 12.88
C THR A 10 -8.86 -10.13 12.07
N VAL A 11 -10.12 -10.46 12.26
CA VAL A 11 -10.81 -11.47 11.44
C VAL A 11 -11.32 -10.82 10.17
N CYS A 12 -10.99 -11.39 9.01
CA CYS A 12 -11.45 -10.90 7.72
C CYS A 12 -12.69 -11.68 7.28
N ILE A 13 -13.75 -10.96 6.91
CA ILE A 13 -15.08 -11.50 6.64
C ILE A 13 -15.49 -11.15 5.21
N GLU A 14 -15.99 -12.15 4.48
CA GLU A 14 -16.61 -11.99 3.16
C GLU A 14 -17.83 -12.92 3.07
N ASN A 15 -18.94 -12.43 2.50
CA ASN A 15 -20.19 -13.21 2.37
C ASN A 15 -20.64 -13.89 3.68
N ASN A 16 -20.54 -13.16 4.80
CA ASN A 16 -20.89 -13.65 6.14
C ASN A 16 -20.09 -14.89 6.61
N LYS A 17 -18.90 -15.09 6.03
CA LYS A 17 -17.95 -16.16 6.39
C LYS A 17 -16.59 -15.55 6.70
N ILE A 18 -15.87 -16.19 7.59
CA ILE A 18 -14.48 -15.88 7.89
C ILE A 18 -13.61 -16.45 6.78
N ILE A 19 -12.85 -15.61 6.10
CA ILE A 19 -11.97 -16.02 5.00
C ILE A 19 -10.49 -16.04 5.38
N GLY A 20 -10.13 -15.41 6.49
CA GLY A 20 -8.74 -15.27 6.91
C GLY A 20 -8.57 -14.40 8.15
N LEU A 21 -7.32 -14.22 8.53
CA LEU A 21 -6.89 -13.39 9.65
C LEU A 21 -5.85 -12.40 9.18
N SER A 22 -5.95 -11.16 9.64
CA SER A 22 -4.91 -10.15 9.49
C SER A 22 -4.20 -9.95 10.82
N ILE A 23 -2.87 -10.05 10.83
CA ILE A 23 -2.01 -9.99 12.02
C ILE A 23 -0.88 -9.01 11.69
N GLY A 24 -0.95 -7.78 12.20
CA GLY A 24 -0.03 -6.73 11.76
C GLY A 24 -0.21 -6.42 10.26
N ASP A 25 0.85 -6.57 9.48
CA ASP A 25 0.91 -6.48 8.02
C ASP A 25 0.63 -7.83 7.32
N LEU A 26 0.50 -8.92 8.08
CA LEU A 26 0.35 -10.27 7.56
C LEU A 26 -1.12 -10.64 7.37
N PHE A 27 -1.41 -11.43 6.33
CA PHE A 27 -2.72 -12.04 6.13
C PHE A 27 -2.61 -13.55 5.95
N LEU A 28 -3.25 -14.28 6.86
CA LEU A 28 -3.33 -15.73 6.83
C LEU A 28 -4.69 -16.14 6.25
N LYS A 29 -4.69 -16.59 5.00
CA LYS A 29 -5.88 -17.09 4.33
C LYS A 29 -6.27 -18.46 4.88
N LEU A 30 -7.55 -18.65 5.20
CA LEU A 30 -8.06 -19.98 5.54
C LEU A 30 -8.19 -20.82 4.28
N LYS A 31 -7.85 -22.12 4.37
CA LYS A 31 -8.04 -23.08 3.27
C LYS A 31 -9.51 -23.18 2.83
N LYS A 32 -10.44 -22.94 3.75
CA LYS A 32 -11.89 -22.94 3.51
C LYS A 32 -12.54 -21.82 4.34
N PRO A 33 -13.57 -21.13 3.83
CA PRO A 33 -14.32 -20.17 4.62
C PRO A 33 -15.01 -20.84 5.81
N LEU A 34 -14.99 -20.19 6.97
CA LEU A 34 -15.59 -20.69 8.21
C LEU A 34 -16.75 -19.80 8.68
N ASP A 35 -17.60 -20.34 9.53
CA ASP A 35 -18.73 -19.59 10.11
C ASP A 35 -18.28 -18.54 11.12
N LEU A 36 -19.03 -17.44 11.21
CA LEU A 36 -18.75 -16.36 12.17
C LEU A 36 -18.76 -16.82 13.63
N SER A 37 -19.53 -17.87 13.95
CA SER A 37 -19.55 -18.48 15.28
C SER A 37 -18.17 -19.00 15.72
N MET A 38 -17.29 -19.31 14.76
CA MET A 38 -15.94 -19.81 15.02
C MET A 38 -14.91 -18.68 15.25
N ALA A 39 -15.30 -17.41 15.16
CA ALA A 39 -14.36 -16.28 15.24
C ALA A 39 -13.51 -16.29 16.51
N SER A 40 -14.13 -16.58 17.66
CA SER A 40 -13.43 -16.62 18.96
C SER A 40 -12.35 -17.70 18.98
N GLU A 41 -12.70 -18.91 18.54
CA GLU A 41 -11.79 -20.06 18.51
C GLU A 41 -10.63 -19.86 17.52
N ILE A 42 -10.92 -19.26 16.36
CA ILE A 42 -9.92 -18.93 15.34
C ILE A 42 -8.92 -17.90 15.88
N ILE A 43 -9.41 -16.84 16.55
CA ILE A 43 -8.54 -15.82 17.16
C ILE A 43 -7.67 -16.45 18.25
N GLU A 44 -8.23 -17.30 19.11
CA GLU A 44 -7.47 -17.96 20.19
C GLU A 44 -6.41 -18.91 19.63
N THR A 45 -6.75 -19.69 18.61
CA THR A 45 -5.82 -20.58 17.91
C THR A 45 -4.69 -19.79 17.27
N ALA A 46 -5.01 -18.68 16.61
CA ALA A 46 -4.01 -17.79 16.03
C ALA A 46 -3.10 -17.22 17.11
N ARG A 47 -3.63 -16.73 18.24
CA ARG A 47 -2.80 -16.26 19.37
C ARG A 47 -1.84 -17.33 19.89
N LYS A 48 -2.33 -18.57 20.05
CA LYS A 48 -1.47 -19.70 20.46
C LYS A 48 -0.39 -19.95 19.42
N PHE A 49 -0.74 -19.98 18.14
CA PHE A 49 0.23 -20.14 17.06
C PHE A 49 1.33 -19.07 17.06
N LEU A 50 0.95 -17.79 17.19
CA LEU A 50 1.88 -16.66 17.29
C LEU A 50 2.80 -16.72 18.52
N THR A 51 2.40 -17.45 19.56
CA THR A 51 3.24 -17.64 20.75
C THR A 51 4.40 -18.61 20.50
N TYR A 52 4.26 -19.52 19.53
CA TYR A 52 5.22 -20.59 19.26
C TYR A 52 5.96 -20.45 17.93
N PHE A 53 5.42 -19.68 16.97
CA PHE A 53 5.97 -19.53 15.64
C PHE A 53 6.32 -18.07 15.36
N ASP A 54 7.55 -17.82 14.90
CA ASP A 54 7.93 -16.53 14.34
C ASP A 54 7.30 -16.40 12.95
N VAL A 55 6.21 -15.66 12.88
CA VAL A 55 5.44 -15.47 11.64
C VAL A 55 6.24 -14.76 10.55
N SER A 56 7.31 -14.04 10.94
CA SER A 56 8.19 -13.39 9.99
C SER A 56 8.92 -14.38 9.07
N GLU A 57 9.18 -15.61 9.53
CA GLU A 57 9.75 -16.68 8.69
C GLU A 57 8.70 -17.37 7.82
N ILE A 58 7.44 -17.42 8.26
CA ILE A 58 6.32 -18.04 7.53
C ILE A 58 5.83 -17.11 6.41
N ALA A 59 6.00 -15.80 6.57
CA ALA A 59 5.52 -14.75 5.68
C ALA A 59 6.38 -14.48 4.43
N LYS A 60 6.98 -15.51 3.82
CA LYS A 60 7.42 -15.42 2.42
C LYS A 60 6.28 -15.66 1.43
N GLU A 61 5.02 -15.48 1.85
CA GLU A 61 3.87 -15.57 0.95
C GLU A 61 3.66 -14.24 0.22
N ILE A 62 3.66 -14.33 -1.11
CA ILE A 62 3.34 -13.22 -2.00
C ILE A 62 1.92 -12.73 -1.65
N PRO A 63 1.73 -11.43 -1.37
CA PRO A 63 0.41 -10.86 -1.09
C PRO A 63 -0.62 -11.26 -2.14
N THR A 64 -1.79 -11.76 -1.72
CA THR A 64 -2.87 -12.07 -2.66
C THR A 64 -3.41 -10.79 -3.31
N GLU A 65 -3.94 -10.89 -4.54
CA GLU A 65 -4.50 -9.73 -5.26
C GLU A 65 -5.60 -9.01 -4.45
N VAL A 66 -6.38 -9.75 -3.65
CA VAL A 66 -7.43 -9.20 -2.77
C VAL A 66 -6.83 -8.29 -1.70
N MET A 67 -5.72 -8.71 -1.06
CA MET A 67 -5.02 -7.92 -0.06
C MET A 67 -4.43 -6.66 -0.67
N LEU A 68 -3.75 -6.79 -1.81
CA LEU A 68 -3.17 -5.66 -2.53
C LEU A 68 -4.26 -4.66 -2.96
N SER A 69 -5.42 -5.14 -3.42
CA SER A 69 -6.57 -4.28 -3.76
C SER A 69 -7.07 -3.51 -2.55
N TYR A 70 -7.19 -4.15 -1.38
CA TYR A 70 -7.57 -3.47 -0.14
C TYR A 70 -6.54 -2.39 0.25
N SER A 71 -5.25 -2.74 0.28
CA SER A 71 -4.17 -1.79 0.61
C SER A 71 -4.15 -0.60 -0.34
N VAL A 72 -4.31 -0.84 -1.65
CA VAL A 72 -4.38 0.22 -2.67
C VAL A 72 -5.59 1.12 -2.45
N LYS A 73 -6.76 0.55 -2.12
CA LYS A 73 -7.98 1.33 -1.82
C LYS A 73 -7.76 2.26 -0.63
N GLU A 74 -7.23 1.74 0.47
CA GLU A 74 -6.98 2.56 1.67
C GLU A 74 -5.88 3.59 1.43
N PHE A 75 -4.82 3.23 0.72
CA PHE A 75 -3.77 4.16 0.28
C PHE A 75 -4.35 5.32 -0.54
N LEU A 76 -5.17 5.03 -1.56
CA LEU A 76 -5.74 6.06 -2.44
C LEU A 76 -6.79 6.94 -1.74
N ARG A 77 -7.40 6.48 -0.64
CA ARG A 77 -8.35 7.29 0.14
C ARG A 77 -7.72 8.56 0.73
N HIS A 78 -6.41 8.59 0.94
CA HIS A 78 -5.69 9.77 1.44
C HIS A 78 -5.66 10.94 0.46
N TYR A 79 -5.89 10.71 -0.83
CA TYR A 79 -5.65 11.72 -1.88
C TYR A 79 -6.92 12.19 -2.60
N LYS A 80 -8.10 12.04 -1.96
CA LYS A 80 -9.42 12.08 -2.61
C LYS A 80 -9.90 13.41 -3.23
N SER A 81 -9.23 14.56 -3.06
CA SER A 81 -9.85 15.83 -3.51
C SER A 81 -8.96 16.91 -4.16
N ARG A 82 -7.67 16.64 -4.41
CA ARG A 82 -6.70 17.36 -5.27
C ARG A 82 -5.37 17.40 -4.52
N ASP A 83 -4.50 16.48 -4.86
CA ASP A 83 -3.14 16.53 -4.39
C ASP A 83 -2.20 16.24 -5.55
N THR A 84 -1.06 16.93 -5.52
CA THR A 84 0.00 16.80 -6.52
C THR A 84 0.43 15.34 -6.66
N GLU A 85 0.32 14.61 -5.56
CA GLU A 85 0.52 13.19 -5.34
C GLU A 85 -0.38 12.35 -6.27
N LEU A 86 -1.68 12.65 -6.35
CA LEU A 86 -2.59 11.89 -7.20
C LEU A 86 -2.32 12.15 -8.69
N LYS A 87 -1.95 13.38 -9.07
CA LYS A 87 -1.53 13.68 -10.44
C LYS A 87 -0.25 12.95 -10.80
N LEU A 88 0.71 12.92 -9.88
CA LEU A 88 1.97 12.20 -10.02
C LEU A 88 1.74 10.69 -10.20
N LEU A 89 0.92 10.09 -9.33
CA LEU A 89 0.55 8.68 -9.43
C LEU A 89 -0.14 8.38 -10.77
N LYS A 90 -1.10 9.22 -11.19
CA LYS A 90 -1.75 9.09 -12.51
C LYS A 90 -0.76 9.14 -13.65
N ALA A 91 0.20 10.07 -13.62
CA ALA A 91 1.23 10.20 -14.66
C ALA A 91 2.08 8.92 -14.76
N LEU A 92 2.50 8.36 -13.64
CA LEU A 92 3.27 7.10 -13.58
C LEU A 92 2.47 5.84 -13.92
N ILE A 93 1.14 5.87 -13.81
CA ILE A 93 0.29 4.77 -14.28
C ILE A 93 0.10 4.83 -15.80
N VAL A 94 -0.07 6.04 -16.36
CA VAL A 94 -0.31 6.24 -17.79
C VAL A 94 0.98 6.08 -18.60
N ARG A 95 2.10 6.54 -18.07
CA ARG A 95 3.43 6.47 -18.70
C ARG A 95 4.28 5.49 -17.91
N ASP A 96 4.86 4.51 -18.60
CA ASP A 96 5.62 3.42 -17.93
C ASP A 96 6.76 3.94 -17.06
N LYS A 97 7.48 4.96 -17.54
CA LYS A 97 8.62 5.56 -16.88
C LYS A 97 8.66 7.06 -17.14
N LEU A 98 9.05 7.84 -16.14
CA LEU A 98 9.16 9.30 -16.25
C LEU A 98 10.44 9.83 -15.64
N SER A 99 11.12 10.75 -16.32
CA SER A 99 12.20 11.53 -15.73
C SER A 99 11.68 12.45 -14.61
N LYS A 100 12.61 13.04 -13.86
CA LYS A 100 12.30 14.02 -12.83
C LYS A 100 11.54 15.22 -13.42
N GLU A 101 11.98 15.72 -14.56
CA GLU A 101 11.43 16.89 -15.25
C GLU A 101 10.01 16.58 -15.76
N GLU A 102 9.81 15.40 -16.35
CA GLU A 102 8.50 14.94 -16.82
C GLU A 102 7.50 14.78 -15.67
N LEU A 103 7.94 14.32 -14.50
CA LEU A 103 7.09 14.26 -13.31
C LEU A 103 6.69 15.63 -12.80
N ILE A 104 7.64 16.57 -12.76
CA ILE A 104 7.39 17.94 -12.31
C ILE A 104 6.33 18.59 -13.20
N GLU A 105 6.45 18.42 -14.51
CA GLU A 105 5.48 18.92 -15.48
C GLU A 105 4.12 18.22 -15.33
N ALA A 106 4.08 16.88 -15.38
CA ALA A 106 2.83 16.12 -15.36
C ALA A 106 2.04 16.29 -14.06
N ALA A 107 2.71 16.50 -12.93
CA ALA A 107 2.07 16.73 -11.64
C ALA A 107 1.69 18.20 -11.39
N GLY A 108 2.08 19.13 -12.27
CA GLY A 108 1.87 20.57 -12.06
C GLY A 108 2.67 21.12 -10.87
N ILE A 109 3.85 20.56 -10.60
CA ILE A 109 4.67 20.93 -9.44
C ILE A 109 5.24 22.34 -9.58
N ASN A 110 5.50 22.83 -10.79
CA ASN A 110 6.10 24.15 -11.01
C ASN A 110 5.31 25.28 -10.34
N GLU A 111 3.98 25.29 -10.50
CA GLU A 111 3.10 26.31 -9.90
C GLU A 111 3.09 26.20 -8.37
N ARG A 112 2.88 24.99 -7.86
CA ARG A 112 2.87 24.68 -6.43
C ARG A 112 4.19 25.01 -5.73
N ALA A 113 5.31 24.70 -6.38
CA ALA A 113 6.65 24.97 -5.85
C ALA A 113 6.93 26.47 -5.83
N LYS A 114 6.45 27.22 -6.84
CA LYS A 114 6.55 28.69 -6.88
C LYS A 114 5.75 29.33 -5.75
N GLU A 115 4.52 28.88 -5.50
CA GLU A 115 3.68 29.33 -4.38
C GLU A 115 4.36 29.06 -3.03
N ALA A 116 4.95 27.88 -2.87
CA ALA A 116 5.69 27.49 -1.68
C ALA A 116 7.07 28.13 -1.55
N LYS A 117 7.55 28.87 -2.58
CA LYS A 117 8.92 29.41 -2.68
C LYS A 117 10.03 28.36 -2.52
N VAL A 118 9.82 27.17 -3.09
CA VAL A 118 10.75 26.03 -3.05
C VAL A 118 11.17 25.66 -4.46
N ASN A 119 12.39 25.14 -4.64
CA ASN A 119 12.81 24.58 -5.92
C ASN A 119 11.91 23.39 -6.32
N PRO A 120 11.40 23.30 -7.57
CA PRO A 120 10.52 22.21 -8.02
C PRO A 120 11.04 20.81 -7.75
N GLY A 121 12.36 20.58 -7.89
CA GLY A 121 12.98 19.30 -7.58
C GLY A 121 12.93 18.95 -6.09
N ARG A 122 13.10 19.94 -5.21
CA ARG A 122 12.96 19.75 -3.75
C ARG A 122 11.50 19.54 -3.35
N PHE A 123 10.57 20.23 -4.03
CA PHE A 123 9.15 20.02 -3.84
C PHE A 123 8.74 18.59 -4.24
N LEU A 124 9.16 18.13 -5.42
CA LEU A 124 8.96 16.74 -5.88
C LEU A 124 9.49 15.73 -4.86
N ALA A 125 10.70 15.93 -4.32
CA ALA A 125 11.27 15.04 -3.31
C ALA A 125 10.37 14.96 -2.06
N GLY A 126 9.77 16.07 -1.63
CA GLY A 126 8.79 16.10 -0.54
C GLY A 126 7.51 15.32 -0.86
N VAL A 127 6.96 15.50 -2.06
CA VAL A 127 5.78 14.76 -2.55
C VAL A 127 6.06 13.26 -2.59
N LEU A 128 7.19 12.85 -3.18
CA LEU A 128 7.61 11.44 -3.23
C LEU A 128 7.80 10.86 -1.83
N ALA A 129 8.45 11.57 -0.91
CA ALA A 129 8.62 11.12 0.46
C ALA A 129 7.27 10.97 1.19
N GLY A 130 6.32 11.88 0.95
CA GLY A 130 4.96 11.78 1.48
C GLY A 130 4.23 10.54 0.97
N ILE A 131 4.31 10.28 -0.34
CA ILE A 131 3.75 9.06 -0.95
C ILE A 131 4.38 7.81 -0.34
N THR A 132 5.72 7.73 -0.28
CA THR A 132 6.44 6.57 0.26
C THR A 132 6.02 6.28 1.70
N LYS A 133 5.98 7.30 2.55
CA LYS A 133 5.58 7.14 3.97
C LYS A 133 4.15 6.63 4.13
N ILE A 134 3.23 7.06 3.27
CA ILE A 134 1.84 6.56 3.32
C ILE A 134 1.78 5.15 2.74
N ALA A 135 2.50 4.85 1.66
CA ALA A 135 2.57 3.53 1.05
C ALA A 135 3.11 2.46 2.03
N GLU A 136 4.17 2.77 2.78
CA GLU A 136 4.73 1.92 3.83
C GLU A 136 3.69 1.53 4.90
N ARG A 137 2.80 2.46 5.30
CA ARG A 137 1.74 2.15 6.28
C ARG A 137 0.73 1.09 5.80
N TYR A 138 0.69 0.83 4.50
CA TYR A 138 -0.24 -0.10 3.86
C TYR A 138 0.46 -1.30 3.22
N GLY A 139 1.74 -1.55 3.52
CA GLY A 139 2.51 -2.67 2.96
C GLY A 139 2.79 -2.53 1.46
N LEU A 140 2.89 -1.29 0.97
CA LEU A 140 3.19 -0.97 -0.43
C LEU A 140 4.61 -0.42 -0.56
N GLU A 141 5.57 -0.97 0.17
CA GLU A 141 6.96 -0.50 0.18
C GLU A 141 7.56 -0.52 -1.23
N GLY A 142 8.33 0.53 -1.53
CA GLY A 142 8.91 0.70 -2.86
C GLY A 142 7.87 0.78 -3.96
N LEU A 143 6.68 1.35 -3.67
CA LEU A 143 5.61 1.59 -4.64
C LEU A 143 6.13 2.36 -5.86
N ILE A 144 6.86 3.46 -5.62
CA ILE A 144 7.54 4.23 -6.66
C ILE A 144 9.03 3.91 -6.59
N ARG A 145 9.60 3.47 -7.72
CA ARG A 145 11.01 3.13 -7.85
C ARG A 145 11.67 4.01 -8.88
N LYS A 146 13.00 4.03 -8.85
CA LYS A 146 13.85 4.73 -9.81
C LYS A 146 14.76 3.71 -10.49
N ASP A 147 14.84 3.73 -11.81
CA ASP A 147 15.74 2.85 -12.56
C ASP A 147 17.16 3.43 -12.67
N GLU A 148 18.05 2.68 -13.32
CA GLU A 148 19.46 3.05 -13.52
C GLU A 148 19.63 4.32 -14.38
N GLU A 149 18.68 4.61 -15.27
CA GLU A 149 18.64 5.84 -16.07
C GLU A 149 18.09 7.05 -15.27
N GLY A 150 17.63 6.81 -14.05
CA GLY A 150 17.05 7.82 -13.18
C GLY A 150 15.60 8.15 -13.47
N LYS A 151 14.87 7.30 -14.18
CA LYS A 151 13.42 7.43 -14.41
C LYS A 151 12.63 6.73 -13.32
N TYR A 152 11.51 7.35 -12.96
CA TYR A 152 10.59 6.89 -11.95
C TYR A 152 9.48 6.02 -12.57
N TYR A 153 9.07 4.97 -11.86
CA TYR A 153 8.00 4.07 -12.27
C TYR A 153 7.27 3.47 -11.06
N ILE A 154 6.04 3.01 -11.26
CA ILE A 154 5.29 2.26 -10.24
C ILE A 154 5.62 0.78 -10.33
N ARG A 155 5.78 0.12 -9.18
CA ARG A 155 5.98 -1.33 -9.04
C ARG A 155 4.96 -2.14 -9.87
N GLU A 156 5.44 -3.00 -10.76
CA GLU A 156 4.61 -3.64 -11.80
C GLU A 156 3.53 -4.60 -11.27
N ASP A 157 3.74 -5.23 -10.11
CA ASP A 157 2.74 -6.09 -9.46
C ASP A 157 1.54 -5.30 -8.92
N ILE A 158 1.75 -4.06 -8.48
CA ILE A 158 0.68 -3.19 -7.94
C ILE A 158 0.04 -2.33 -9.05
N LYS A 159 0.81 -1.96 -10.08
CA LYS A 159 0.41 -1.02 -11.13
C LYS A 159 -0.98 -1.32 -11.76
N PRO A 160 -1.34 -2.57 -12.10
CA PRO A 160 -2.68 -2.89 -12.62
C PRO A 160 -3.81 -2.63 -11.61
N ILE A 161 -3.53 -2.80 -10.32
CA ILE A 161 -4.51 -2.62 -9.24
C ILE A 161 -4.76 -1.12 -9.02
N ILE A 162 -3.68 -0.32 -8.92
CA ILE A 162 -3.81 1.14 -8.83
C ILE A 162 -4.53 1.70 -10.05
N ARG A 163 -4.22 1.18 -11.25
CA ARG A 163 -4.90 1.61 -12.48
C ARG A 163 -6.42 1.39 -12.41
N ARG A 164 -6.86 0.20 -12.00
CA ARG A 164 -8.29 -0.11 -11.82
C ARG A 164 -8.95 0.84 -10.81
N GLU A 165 -8.32 1.09 -9.67
CA GLU A 165 -8.89 1.96 -8.63
C GLU A 165 -8.92 3.45 -9.00
N ILE A 166 -7.88 3.96 -9.66
CA ILE A 166 -7.79 5.37 -10.07
C ILE A 166 -8.76 5.68 -11.22
N PHE A 167 -8.85 4.79 -12.21
CA PHE A 167 -9.63 5.01 -13.42
C PHE A 167 -11.02 4.36 -13.38
N LYS A 168 -11.31 3.54 -12.35
CA LYS A 168 -12.55 2.77 -12.19
C LYS A 168 -12.90 1.92 -13.42
N ILE A 169 -11.87 1.30 -14.01
CA ILE A 169 -11.96 0.37 -15.16
C ILE A 169 -11.73 -1.07 -14.72
#